data_AF-A0A927JB85-F1
#
_entry.id   AF-A0A927JB85-F1
#
_cell.length_a   1.000
_cell.length_b   1.000
_cell.length_c   1.000
_cell.angle_alpha   90.00
_cell.angle_beta   90.00
_cell.angle_gamma   90.00
#
_symmetry.space_group_name_H-M   'P 1'
#
loop_
_entity.id
_entity.type
_entity.pdbx_description
1 polymer ?
#
loop_
_entity_poly.entity_id
_entity_poly.type
_entity_poly.pdbx_seq_one_letter_code
_entity_poly.pdbx_strand_id
1 'polypeptide(L)'
;MFDSSDETHARLERARAAEVVRGRHHCDWIPEIKKMSDDEALPLLLEIISAAEESTKIAGWAMPRIYTHLAADIYERQGEKDKAVELCDRYLDHVQQFRKHEPEGGDRGVAEIKEVREHLKS
;
A
#
# COMPACT_ATOMS: atom_id res chain seq x y z
N MET A 1 16.21 -31.94 -10.33
CA MET A 1 16.04 -31.36 -8.97
C MET A 1 16.82 -30.05 -8.90
N PHE A 2 16.33 -29.02 -9.60
CA PHE A 2 16.72 -27.61 -9.59
C PHE A 2 15.59 -26.94 -10.37
N ASP A 3 14.60 -26.39 -9.68
CA ASP A 3 13.39 -25.80 -10.31
C ASP A 3 12.70 -24.79 -9.36
N SER A 4 12.86 -24.98 -8.05
CA SER A 4 12.33 -24.07 -7.02
C SER A 4 12.94 -22.64 -7.05
N SER A 5 14.19 -22.48 -7.52
CA SER A 5 14.84 -21.16 -7.62
C SER A 5 14.29 -20.31 -8.75
N ASP A 6 13.98 -20.93 -9.89
CA ASP A 6 13.58 -20.24 -11.12
C ASP A 6 12.12 -19.80 -11.04
N GLU A 7 11.26 -20.64 -10.47
CA GLU A 7 9.88 -20.28 -10.16
C GLU A 7 9.81 -19.15 -9.11
N THR A 8 10.67 -19.21 -8.09
CA THR A 8 10.76 -18.14 -7.09
C THR A 8 11.22 -16.84 -7.73
N HIS A 9 12.27 -16.86 -8.55
CA HIS A 9 12.78 -15.68 -9.23
C HIS A 9 11.72 -15.07 -10.17
N ALA A 10 11.08 -15.88 -11.01
CA ALA A 10 10.01 -15.43 -11.90
C ALA A 10 8.80 -14.85 -11.14
N ARG A 11 8.47 -15.39 -9.95
CA ARG A 11 7.44 -14.82 -9.07
C ARG A 11 7.84 -13.45 -8.54
N LEU A 12 9.09 -13.28 -8.11
CA LEU A 12 9.59 -12.00 -7.59
C LEU A 12 9.68 -10.93 -8.68
N GLU A 13 10.10 -11.29 -9.89
CA GLU A 13 10.13 -10.36 -11.03
C GLU A 13 8.72 -9.89 -11.41
N ARG A 14 7.72 -10.79 -11.38
CA ARG A 14 6.32 -10.40 -11.58
C ARG A 14 5.80 -9.45 -10.50
N ALA A 15 6.15 -9.69 -9.25
CA ALA A 15 5.79 -8.80 -8.15
C ALA A 15 6.41 -7.40 -8.31
N ARG A 16 7.70 -7.35 -8.67
CA ARG A 16 8.40 -6.08 -8.99
C ARG A 16 7.81 -5.36 -10.19
N ALA A 17 7.37 -6.09 -11.21
CA ALA A 17 6.71 -5.47 -12.37
C ALA A 17 5.36 -4.86 -11.99
N ALA A 18 4.61 -5.47 -11.06
CA ALA A 18 3.37 -4.93 -10.54
C ALA A 18 3.58 -3.65 -9.72
N GLU A 19 4.76 -3.46 -9.12
CA GLU A 19 5.15 -2.28 -8.34
C GLU A 19 5.48 -1.05 -9.20
N VAL A 20 5.42 -1.15 -10.53
CA VAL A 20 5.67 -0.05 -11.46
C VAL A 20 4.39 0.73 -11.72
N VAL A 21 4.40 2.01 -11.35
CA VAL A 21 3.31 2.96 -11.58
C VAL A 21 3.79 4.08 -12.49
N ARG A 22 3.08 4.30 -13.60
CA ARG A 22 3.40 5.32 -14.61
C ARG A 22 4.87 5.26 -15.08
N GLY A 23 5.39 4.04 -15.24
CA GLY A 23 6.74 3.78 -15.73
C GLY A 23 7.87 3.88 -14.70
N ARG A 24 7.57 4.03 -13.40
CA ARG A 24 8.55 4.09 -12.31
C ARG A 24 8.17 3.17 -11.15
N HIS A 25 9.14 2.69 -10.40
CA HIS A 25 8.85 1.92 -9.20
C HIS A 25 8.15 2.82 -8.16
N HIS A 26 7.16 2.28 -7.45
CA HIS A 26 6.29 3.10 -6.59
C HIS A 26 7.07 3.90 -5.50
N CYS A 27 8.14 3.33 -4.93
CA CYS A 27 9.01 4.03 -3.96
C CYS A 27 9.64 5.32 -4.48
N ASP A 28 9.81 5.45 -5.79
CA ASP A 28 10.44 6.63 -6.40
C ASP A 28 9.50 7.83 -6.42
N TRP A 29 8.20 7.67 -6.16
CA TRP A 29 7.22 8.76 -6.21
C TRP A 29 7.14 9.61 -4.94
N ILE A 30 7.68 9.15 -3.81
CA ILE A 30 7.54 9.85 -2.52
C ILE A 30 8.04 11.31 -2.55
N PRO A 31 9.22 11.63 -3.12
CA PRO A 31 9.70 13.02 -3.19
C PRO A 31 8.80 13.94 -4.03
N GLU A 32 8.18 13.41 -5.08
CA GLU A 32 7.29 14.13 -5.99
C GLU A 32 5.92 14.33 -5.38
N ILE A 33 5.33 13.29 -4.77
CA ILE A 33 4.03 13.37 -4.09
C ILE A 33 4.03 14.48 -3.04
N LYS A 34 5.13 14.66 -2.30
CA LYS A 34 5.28 15.74 -1.30
C LYS A 34 5.19 17.16 -1.87
N LYS A 35 5.32 17.32 -3.18
CA LYS A 35 5.27 18.62 -3.88
C LYS A 35 3.96 18.80 -4.67
N MET A 36 3.14 17.76 -4.78
CA MET A 36 1.87 17.78 -5.49
C MET A 36 0.78 18.42 -4.64
N SER A 37 -0.24 18.95 -5.30
CA SER A 37 -1.52 19.25 -4.64
C SER A 37 -2.25 17.96 -4.25
N ASP A 38 -3.19 18.06 -3.32
CA ASP A 38 -4.02 16.92 -2.91
C ASP A 38 -4.76 16.28 -4.11
N ASP A 39 -5.27 17.10 -5.04
CA ASP A 39 -5.99 16.65 -6.24
C ASP A 39 -5.08 15.89 -7.23
N GLU A 40 -3.79 16.23 -7.29
CA GLU A 40 -2.80 15.54 -8.12
C GLU A 40 -2.25 14.28 -7.43
N ALA A 41 -2.02 14.38 -6.11
CA ALA A 41 -1.42 13.32 -5.31
C ALA A 41 -2.38 12.14 -5.12
N LEU A 42 -3.66 12.41 -4.84
CA LEU A 42 -4.62 11.36 -4.48
C LEU A 42 -4.77 10.28 -5.56
N PRO A 43 -5.00 10.60 -6.85
CA PRO A 43 -5.08 9.58 -7.89
C PRO A 43 -3.81 8.72 -8.00
N LEU A 44 -2.63 9.35 -7.87
CA LEU A 44 -1.35 8.65 -7.92
C LEU A 44 -1.17 7.72 -6.72
N LEU A 45 -1.56 8.17 -5.52
CA LEU A 45 -1.52 7.34 -4.31
C LEU A 45 -2.42 6.10 -4.44
N LEU A 46 -3.63 6.25 -4.99
CA LEU A 46 -4.55 5.14 -5.21
C LEU A 46 -4.03 4.14 -6.26
N GLU A 47 -3.35 4.62 -7.31
CA GLU A 47 -2.65 3.76 -8.27
C GLU A 47 -1.53 2.97 -7.58
N ILE A 48 -0.72 3.64 -6.75
CA ILE A 48 0.36 3.00 -5.98
C ILE A 48 -0.17 1.96 -5.01
N ILE A 49 -1.25 2.25 -4.28
CA ILE A 49 -1.88 1.29 -3.37
C ILE A 49 -2.32 0.06 -4.15
N SER A 50 -2.98 0.24 -5.29
CA SER A 50 -3.46 -0.88 -6.12
C SER A 50 -2.31 -1.72 -6.70
N ALA A 51 -1.20 -1.09 -7.09
CA ALA A 51 0.02 -1.75 -7.53
C ALA A 51 0.68 -2.57 -6.40
N ALA A 52 0.77 -1.99 -5.19
CA ALA A 52 1.31 -2.67 -4.02
C ALA A 52 0.46 -3.88 -3.62
N GLU A 53 -0.87 -3.76 -3.67
CA GLU A 53 -1.79 -4.88 -3.43
C GLU A 53 -1.53 -6.04 -4.40
N GLU A 54 -1.29 -5.75 -5.67
CA GLU A 54 -1.01 -6.79 -6.65
C GLU A 54 0.34 -7.49 -6.41
N SER A 55 1.38 -6.72 -6.07
CA SER A 55 2.67 -7.28 -5.65
C SER A 55 2.54 -8.18 -4.42
N THR A 56 1.79 -7.73 -3.41
CA THR A 56 1.55 -8.50 -2.19
C THR A 56 0.80 -9.80 -2.48
N LYS A 57 -0.19 -9.83 -3.38
CA LYS A 57 -0.84 -11.08 -3.82
C LYS A 57 0.13 -12.07 -4.47
N ILE A 58 1.09 -11.58 -5.25
CA ILE A 58 2.06 -12.42 -5.97
C ILE A 58 3.14 -12.96 -5.02
N ALA A 59 3.74 -12.08 -4.23
CA ALA A 59 4.94 -12.41 -3.45
C ALA A 59 4.65 -12.73 -1.98
N GLY A 60 3.57 -12.19 -1.41
CA GLY A 60 3.12 -12.44 -0.03
C GLY A 60 3.78 -11.58 1.04
N TRP A 61 4.46 -10.50 0.67
CA TRP A 61 5.11 -9.56 1.59
C TRP A 61 4.34 -8.24 1.77
N ALA A 62 4.68 -7.51 2.83
CA ALA A 62 3.88 -6.39 3.34
C ALA A 62 3.78 -5.20 2.38
N MET A 63 2.58 -4.64 2.28
CA MET A 63 2.34 -3.37 1.58
C MET A 63 2.92 -2.18 2.35
N PRO A 64 3.51 -1.18 1.67
CA PRO A 64 3.94 0.04 2.33
C PRO A 64 2.74 0.87 2.80
N ARG A 65 2.55 0.98 4.11
CA ARG A 65 1.46 1.77 4.73
C ARG A 65 1.44 3.26 4.37
N ILE A 66 2.60 3.82 4.01
CA ILE A 66 2.79 5.27 3.88
C ILE A 66 1.83 5.87 2.85
N TYR A 67 1.53 5.15 1.77
CA TYR A 67 0.63 5.62 0.73
C TYR A 67 -0.83 5.64 1.21
N THR A 68 -1.25 4.61 1.96
CA THR A 68 -2.57 4.57 2.60
C THR A 68 -2.75 5.72 3.59
N HIS A 69 -1.74 6.00 4.42
CA HIS A 69 -1.77 7.13 5.36
C HIS A 69 -1.92 8.47 4.62
N LEU A 70 -1.04 8.75 3.64
CA LEU A 70 -1.10 10.00 2.88
C LEU A 70 -2.44 10.20 2.16
N ALA A 71 -3.00 9.13 1.61
CA ALA A 71 -4.31 9.19 0.93
C ALA A 71 -5.47 9.39 1.91
N ALA A 72 -5.43 8.74 3.09
CA ALA A 72 -6.41 8.96 4.16
C ALA A 72 -6.37 10.40 4.66
N ASP A 73 -5.18 10.97 4.85
CA ASP A 73 -5.02 12.38 5.27
C ASP A 73 -5.59 13.34 4.21
N ILE A 74 -5.42 13.04 2.92
CA ILE A 74 -6.01 13.86 1.84
C ILE A 74 -7.53 13.80 1.91
N TYR A 75 -8.11 12.59 2.00
CA TYR A 75 -9.56 12.43 2.12
C TYR A 75 -10.11 13.18 3.34
N GLU A 76 -9.41 13.12 4.48
CA GLU A 76 -9.80 13.89 5.67
C GLU A 76 -9.77 15.41 5.42
N ARG A 77 -8.71 15.93 4.81
CA ARG A 77 -8.61 17.37 4.46
C ARG A 77 -9.70 17.82 3.48
N GLN A 78 -10.16 16.92 2.61
CA GLN A 78 -11.28 17.14 1.69
C GLN A 78 -12.66 16.98 2.37
N GLY A 79 -12.72 16.60 3.64
CA GLY A 79 -13.96 16.33 4.38
C GLY A 79 -14.61 14.99 4.04
N GLU A 80 -13.93 14.13 3.28
CA GLU A 80 -14.40 12.82 2.83
C GLU A 80 -13.99 11.70 3.80
N LYS A 81 -14.31 11.87 5.10
CA LYS A 81 -13.93 10.94 6.17
C LYS A 81 -14.33 9.48 5.89
N ASP A 82 -15.52 9.25 5.32
CA ASP A 82 -16.00 7.90 5.00
C ASP A 82 -15.05 7.19 4.01
N LYS A 83 -14.54 7.90 3.01
CA LYS A 83 -13.58 7.33 2.04
C LYS A 83 -12.23 7.06 2.68
N ALA A 84 -11.80 7.91 3.62
CA ALA A 84 -10.58 7.66 4.39
C ALA A 84 -10.71 6.37 5.22
N VAL A 85 -11.85 6.16 5.88
CA VAL A 85 -12.14 4.94 6.64
C VAL A 85 -12.18 3.71 5.72
N GLU A 86 -12.91 3.78 4.61
CA GLU A 86 -12.97 2.70 3.61
C GLU A 86 -11.58 2.30 3.09
N LEU A 87 -10.72 3.29 2.87
CA LEU A 87 -9.35 3.05 2.42
C LEU A 87 -8.51 2.34 3.50
N CYS A 88 -8.63 2.75 4.76
CA CYS A 88 -7.97 2.07 5.87
C CYS A 88 -8.48 0.63 6.03
N ASP A 89 -9.79 0.41 5.95
CA ASP A 89 -10.38 -0.94 6.03
C ASP A 89 -9.90 -1.83 4.89
N ARG A 90 -9.87 -1.32 3.64
CA ARG A 90 -9.30 -2.03 2.48
C ARG A 90 -7.85 -2.47 2.72
N TYR A 91 -7.01 -1.59 3.27
CA TYR A 91 -5.63 -1.93 3.60
C TYR A 91 -5.55 -3.05 4.64
N LEU A 92 -6.32 -2.94 5.73
CA LEU A 92 -6.30 -3.90 6.82
C LEU A 92 -6.76 -5.28 6.37
N ASP A 93 -7.84 -5.35 5.60
CA ASP A 93 -8.36 -6.58 5.02
C ASP A 93 -7.35 -7.23 4.08
N HIS A 94 -6.73 -6.43 3.20
CA HIS A 94 -5.72 -6.93 2.27
C HIS A 94 -4.50 -7.51 3.00
N VAL A 95 -3.98 -6.79 4.00
CA VAL A 95 -2.84 -7.26 4.80
C VAL A 95 -3.21 -8.54 5.55
N GLN A 96 -4.41 -8.62 6.14
CA GLN A 96 -4.88 -9.82 6.81
C GLN A 96 -4.97 -11.03 5.86
N GLN A 97 -5.39 -10.80 4.61
CA GLN A 97 -5.59 -11.86 3.62
C GLN A 97 -4.30 -12.37 3.00
N PHE A 98 -3.35 -11.47 2.68
CA PHE A 98 -2.23 -11.80 1.80
C PHE A 98 -0.84 -11.71 2.46
N ARG A 99 -0.68 -11.04 3.61
CA ARG A 99 0.62 -10.97 4.31
C ARG A 99 0.97 -12.35 4.86
N LYS A 100 2.05 -12.95 4.38
CA LYS A 100 2.69 -14.08 5.08
C LYS A 100 3.26 -13.53 6.38
N HIS A 101 2.75 -14.00 7.53
CA HIS A 101 3.10 -13.55 8.88
C HIS A 101 4.57 -13.09 9.01
N GLU A 102 4.78 -11.82 9.37
CA GLU A 102 6.06 -11.33 9.87
C GLU A 102 6.14 -11.67 11.37
N PRO A 103 7.12 -12.49 11.83
CA PRO A 103 7.14 -12.97 13.21
C PRO A 103 7.44 -11.87 14.24
N GLU A 104 8.23 -10.85 13.91
CA GLU A 104 8.64 -9.80 14.86
C GLU A 104 8.90 -8.48 14.12
N GLY A 105 8.24 -7.39 14.53
CA GLY A 105 8.47 -6.02 14.03
C GLY A 105 7.51 -5.50 12.95
N GLY A 106 6.64 -6.36 12.38
CA GLY A 106 5.77 -6.04 11.24
C GLY A 106 4.41 -5.40 11.52
N ASP A 107 3.97 -5.37 12.77
CA ASP A 107 2.60 -4.93 13.11
C ASP A 107 2.48 -3.43 13.34
N ARG A 108 3.59 -2.70 13.42
CA ARG A 108 3.54 -1.25 13.60
C ARG A 108 2.76 -0.55 12.48
N GLY A 109 2.91 -1.02 11.24
CA GLY A 109 2.19 -0.41 10.13
C GLY A 109 0.68 -0.68 10.15
N VAL A 110 0.28 -1.87 10.60
CA VAL A 110 -1.13 -2.22 10.78
C VAL A 110 -1.73 -1.47 11.97
N ALA A 111 -0.98 -1.33 13.07
CA ALA A 111 -1.40 -0.57 14.24
C ALA A 111 -1.61 0.91 13.91
N GLU A 112 -0.66 1.54 13.22
CA GLU A 112 -0.79 2.95 12.80
C GLU A 112 -2.02 3.17 11.90
N ILE A 113 -2.31 2.28 10.95
CA ILE A 113 -3.51 2.39 10.12
C ILE A 113 -4.81 2.16 10.92
N LYS A 114 -4.80 1.28 11.93
CA LYS A 114 -5.93 1.14 12.85
C LYS A 114 -6.16 2.42 13.63
N GLU A 115 -5.11 3.05 14.15
CA GLU A 115 -5.20 4.32 14.89
C GLU A 115 -5.79 5.43 14.02
N VAL A 116 -5.31 5.59 12.78
CA VAL A 116 -5.86 6.54 11.80
C VAL A 116 -7.36 6.27 11.57
N ARG A 117 -7.73 5.01 11.34
CA ARG A 117 -9.14 4.64 11.14
C ARG A 117 -10.02 4.98 12.33
N GLU A 118 -9.59 4.67 13.55
CA GLU A 118 -10.37 4.98 14.76
C GLU A 118 -10.50 6.49 14.99
N HIS A 119 -9.45 7.27 14.66
CA HIS A 119 -9.52 8.72 14.69
C HIS A 119 -10.57 9.27 13.72
N LEU A 120 -10.60 8.76 12.49
CA LEU A 120 -11.54 9.20 11.44
C LEU A 120 -13.01 8.87 11.77
N LYS A 121 -13.26 7.86 12.62
CA LYS A 121 -14.59 7.46 13.09
C LYS A 121 -15.11 8.31 14.27
N SER A 122 -14.26 9.12 14.89
CA SER A 122 -14.61 10.02 16.01
C SER A 122 -15.11 11.39 15.53
#